data_AF-A0A9P6S3J1-F1
#
_entry.id   AF-A0A9P6S3J1-F1
#
_cell.length_a   1.000
_cell.length_b   1.000
_cell.length_c   1.000
_cell.angle_alpha   90.00
_cell.angle_beta   90.00
_cell.angle_gamma   90.00
#
_symmetry.space_group_name_H-M   'P 1'
#
loop_
_entity.id
_entity.type
_entity.pdbx_description
1 polymer ?
#
loop_
_entity_poly.entity_id
_entity_poly.type
_entity_poly.pdbx_seq_one_letter_code
_entity_poly.pdbx_strand_id
1 'polypeptide(L)'
;MGSATAIPVVDGLESFWTEFKGGHNKNLAFFRILANIGNLAFGKVFLMACCTATVTSFKHQIFMISHRHRVFLPVALLEPPCISQDDGSSSAVFDESDHVIKVFVSDCGGHGRALEGLQEVLEVTRKDFNFELLMTRLYDKLFGSYSGALLMPSTTIQAMGRAILTRAYLDPDKPLPRTSSSPGELSTLGLIRYEQPHGLGTGGYLVAPYIWAWLLSHKPREGADPPLNNWRLCNYSDPKSKVNPRSPSGANFGNALNTSFTNHHLKLDFSSQQVDTKYTSDRPLSALRCEPESVDVRKGEHCVINTPSVPYGHSFIRLDSQPLRTEVHQCKLITDGGGIDYQAERSKTASGRDFFMLFTSQYWPDVELPPLSGIVDRSNWTRYFGPYASRAFVFAIVGALDINLAPRKYLKGMEGIDDKEADFIIQERTKREFDSYEDAVQRLRDVDETVLKRFKLPQTA
;
A
#
# COMPACT_ATOMS: atom_id res chain seq x y z
N MET A 1 -24.57 -16.72 53.74
CA MET A 1 -24.65 -16.82 52.28
C MET A 1 -23.34 -16.30 51.71
N GLY A 2 -22.60 -17.12 50.98
CA GLY A 2 -21.28 -16.76 50.46
C GLY A 2 -21.37 -15.54 49.53
N SER A 3 -20.41 -14.62 49.65
CA SER A 3 -20.27 -13.49 48.73
C SER A 3 -19.95 -14.04 47.34
N ALA A 4 -20.96 -14.13 46.48
CA ALA A 4 -20.74 -14.41 45.07
C ALA A 4 -20.13 -13.16 44.41
N THR A 5 -19.12 -13.35 43.57
CA THR A 5 -18.65 -12.32 42.64
C THR A 5 -19.20 -12.66 41.28
N ALA A 6 -19.88 -11.69 40.64
CA ALA A 6 -20.43 -11.86 39.30
C ALA A 6 -19.83 -10.83 38.34
N ILE A 7 -19.38 -11.28 37.18
CA ILE A 7 -18.84 -10.42 36.11
C ILE A 7 -19.74 -10.58 34.87
N PRO A 8 -20.84 -9.81 34.77
CA PRO A 8 -21.67 -9.84 33.57
C PRO A 8 -20.93 -9.13 32.42
N VAL A 9 -20.85 -9.80 31.27
CA VAL A 9 -20.35 -9.23 30.01
C VAL A 9 -21.55 -8.90 29.14
N VAL A 10 -21.72 -7.62 28.81
CA VAL A 10 -22.81 -7.10 27.96
C VAL A 10 -22.18 -6.55 26.68
N ASP A 11 -22.48 -7.18 25.56
CA ASP A 11 -21.93 -6.83 24.25
C ASP A 11 -22.96 -6.19 23.31
N GLY A 12 -22.48 -5.49 22.28
CA GLY A 12 -23.31 -4.91 21.23
C GLY A 12 -24.08 -3.67 21.67
N LEU A 13 -23.61 -2.93 22.67
CA LEU A 13 -24.33 -1.75 23.17
C LEU A 13 -24.52 -0.65 22.12
N GLU A 14 -23.71 -0.63 21.05
CA GLU A 14 -23.89 0.24 19.89
C GLU A 14 -25.25 0.06 19.22
N SER A 15 -25.92 -1.08 19.37
CA SER A 15 -27.26 -1.32 18.81
C SER A 15 -28.33 -0.40 19.42
N PHE A 16 -28.10 0.09 20.64
CA PHE A 16 -28.98 1.05 21.32
C PHE A 16 -28.64 2.50 20.96
N TRP A 17 -27.63 2.71 20.13
CA TRP A 17 -27.22 4.01 19.62
C TRP A 17 -27.99 4.31 18.34
N THR A 18 -28.84 5.34 18.37
CA THR A 18 -29.54 5.83 17.16
C THR A 18 -28.97 7.19 16.79
N GLU A 19 -28.61 7.36 15.51
CA GLU A 19 -28.02 8.62 15.03
C GLU A 19 -28.86 9.85 15.40
N PHE A 20 -28.14 10.95 15.58
CA PHE A 20 -28.65 12.29 15.86
C PHE A 20 -29.40 12.90 14.64
N LYS A 21 -30.41 12.21 14.12
CA LYS A 21 -31.31 12.74 13.09
C LYS A 21 -32.45 13.48 13.77
N GLY A 22 -32.45 14.81 13.68
CA GLY A 22 -33.61 15.65 13.99
C GLY A 22 -33.65 16.34 15.35
N GLY A 23 -32.51 16.73 15.94
CA GLY A 23 -32.47 17.70 17.05
C GLY A 23 -32.96 17.21 18.43
N HIS A 24 -33.42 15.95 18.56
CA HIS A 24 -33.75 15.33 19.84
C HIS A 24 -32.67 14.32 20.28
N ASN A 25 -32.25 14.41 21.54
CA ASN A 25 -31.14 13.66 22.13
C ASN A 25 -31.51 12.18 22.37
N LYS A 26 -31.48 11.37 21.30
CA LYS A 26 -31.84 9.93 21.32
C LYS A 26 -30.78 9.01 21.96
N ASN A 27 -29.62 9.54 22.35
CA ASN A 27 -28.57 8.79 23.05
C ASN A 27 -28.94 8.40 24.49
N LEU A 28 -30.10 8.86 24.99
CA LEU A 28 -30.57 8.59 26.35
C LEU A 28 -30.73 7.09 26.64
N ALA A 29 -31.14 6.28 25.66
CA ALA A 29 -31.32 4.84 25.85
C ALA A 29 -30.00 4.13 26.17
N PHE A 30 -28.95 4.42 25.38
CA PHE A 30 -27.60 3.92 25.60
C PHE A 30 -27.09 4.28 27.00
N PHE A 31 -27.12 5.56 27.36
CA PHE A 31 -26.64 6.02 28.67
C PHE A 31 -27.48 5.48 29.83
N ARG A 32 -28.80 5.33 29.64
CA ARG A 32 -29.69 4.76 30.65
C ARG A 32 -29.39 3.28 30.88
N ILE A 33 -29.13 2.50 29.84
CA ILE A 33 -28.71 1.09 29.97
C ILE A 33 -27.38 1.01 30.72
N LEU A 34 -26.40 1.81 30.31
CA LEU A 34 -25.11 1.92 30.99
C LEU A 34 -25.25 2.34 32.46
N ALA A 35 -26.14 3.29 32.77
CA ALA A 35 -26.50 3.70 34.13
C ALA A 35 -27.11 2.55 34.94
N ASN A 36 -28.10 1.87 34.37
CA ASN A 36 -28.77 0.75 35.02
C ASN A 36 -27.81 -0.41 35.31
N ILE A 37 -26.93 -0.75 34.36
CA ILE A 37 -25.90 -1.77 34.55
C ILE A 37 -24.94 -1.35 35.66
N GLY A 38 -24.49 -0.09 35.66
CA GLY A 38 -23.66 0.44 36.74
C GLY A 38 -24.34 0.37 38.11
N ASN A 39 -25.67 0.59 38.15
CA ASN A 39 -26.43 0.53 39.39
C ASN A 39 -26.53 -0.89 39.98
N LEU A 40 -26.37 -1.95 39.16
CA LEU A 40 -26.31 -3.33 39.65
C LEU A 40 -25.12 -3.55 40.60
N ALA A 41 -24.05 -2.75 40.47
CA ALA A 41 -22.89 -2.82 41.35
C ALA A 41 -23.16 -2.33 42.79
N PHE A 42 -24.27 -1.61 43.04
CA PHE A 42 -24.67 -1.18 44.39
C PHE A 42 -25.50 -2.24 45.15
N GLY A 43 -25.68 -3.44 44.58
CA GLY A 43 -26.35 -4.56 45.25
C GLY A 43 -25.51 -5.19 46.37
N LYS A 44 -26.07 -6.17 47.07
CA LYS A 44 -25.38 -6.95 48.14
C LYS A 44 -24.30 -7.91 47.60
N VAL A 45 -24.06 -7.92 46.29
CA VAL A 45 -23.17 -8.81 45.55
C VAL A 45 -22.12 -7.93 44.89
N PHE A 46 -20.84 -8.25 45.04
CA PHE A 46 -19.78 -7.53 44.33
C PHE A 46 -19.90 -7.86 42.84
N LEU A 47 -20.26 -6.86 42.04
CA LEU A 47 -20.54 -7.01 40.61
C LEU A 47 -19.68 -6.05 39.79
N MET A 48 -18.90 -6.61 38.87
CA MET A 48 -18.09 -5.87 37.91
C MET A 48 -18.67 -6.08 36.53
N ALA A 49 -19.44 -5.12 36.02
CA ALA A 49 -20.02 -5.24 34.68
C ALA A 49 -19.04 -4.79 33.60
N CYS A 50 -18.75 -5.69 32.67
CA CYS A 50 -17.97 -5.40 31.47
C CYS A 50 -18.95 -5.10 30.34
N CYS A 51 -18.83 -3.92 29.74
CA CYS A 51 -19.70 -3.46 28.66
C CYS A 51 -18.86 -3.21 27.42
N THR A 52 -19.20 -3.83 26.30
CA THR A 52 -18.52 -3.65 25.02
C THR A 52 -19.44 -2.94 24.02
N ALA A 53 -18.87 -2.03 23.25
CA ALA A 53 -19.57 -1.27 22.22
C ALA A 53 -18.63 -0.94 21.07
N THR A 54 -19.08 -1.14 19.83
CA THR A 54 -18.33 -0.72 18.64
C THR A 54 -18.48 0.80 18.43
N VAL A 55 -17.38 1.54 18.44
CA VAL A 55 -17.38 3.00 18.23
C VAL A 55 -16.93 3.31 16.82
N THR A 56 -17.85 3.75 15.97
CA THR A 56 -17.58 4.03 14.56
C THR A 56 -17.52 5.52 14.25
N SER A 57 -17.41 6.43 15.23
CA SER A 57 -17.33 7.87 14.94
C SER A 57 -16.34 8.66 15.79
N PHE A 58 -15.80 9.74 15.20
CA PHE A 58 -14.78 10.61 15.78
C PHE A 58 -15.19 11.40 17.03
N LYS A 59 -16.47 11.35 17.41
CA LYS A 59 -16.96 12.19 18.49
C LYS A 59 -16.59 11.56 19.82
N HIS A 60 -15.45 12.01 20.35
CA HIS A 60 -15.08 12.00 21.77
C HIS A 60 -16.27 12.42 22.68
N GLN A 61 -17.23 13.19 22.14
CA GLN A 61 -18.49 13.57 22.78
C GLN A 61 -19.41 12.37 23.14
N ILE A 62 -19.32 11.22 22.45
CA ILE A 62 -20.13 10.03 22.72
C ILE A 62 -19.96 9.54 24.16
N PHE A 63 -18.78 9.76 24.76
CA PHE A 63 -18.48 9.27 26.11
C PHE A 63 -18.07 10.36 27.09
N MET A 64 -18.01 11.63 26.66
CA MET A 64 -17.71 12.78 27.54
C MET A 64 -18.68 12.92 28.72
N ILE A 65 -19.87 12.32 28.63
CA ILE A 65 -20.92 12.41 29.65
C ILE A 65 -20.72 11.34 30.76
N SER A 66 -19.81 10.37 30.58
CA SER A 66 -19.61 9.30 31.56
C SER A 66 -18.29 9.44 32.32
N HIS A 67 -18.37 9.47 33.65
CA HIS A 67 -17.22 9.42 34.56
C HIS A 67 -16.61 8.02 34.72
N ARG A 68 -17.09 7.01 33.96
CA ARG A 68 -16.61 5.63 34.10
C ARG A 68 -15.21 5.45 33.53
N HIS A 69 -14.45 4.54 34.14
CA HIS A 69 -13.17 4.08 33.60
C HIS A 69 -13.40 3.41 32.25
N ARG A 70 -12.56 3.74 31.27
CA ARG A 70 -12.70 3.32 29.87
C ARG A 70 -11.38 2.76 29.40
N VAL A 71 -11.46 1.61 28.75
CA VAL A 71 -10.32 0.98 28.09
C VAL A 71 -10.71 0.82 26.63
N PHE A 72 -9.98 1.49 25.75
CA PHE A 72 -10.11 1.26 24.31
C PHE A 72 -9.31 0.02 23.98
N LEU A 73 -10.00 -1.03 23.53
CA LEU A 73 -9.34 -2.24 23.08
C LEU A 73 -8.80 -2.02 21.67
N PRO A 74 -7.52 -2.32 21.40
CA PRO A 74 -7.01 -2.28 20.04
C PRO A 74 -7.77 -3.29 19.18
N VAL A 75 -8.04 -2.93 17.93
CA VAL A 75 -8.59 -3.88 16.97
C VAL A 75 -7.49 -4.88 16.62
N ALA A 76 -7.69 -6.14 17.01
CA ALA A 76 -6.75 -7.21 16.73
C ALA A 76 -6.62 -7.45 15.22
N LEU A 77 -5.40 -7.74 14.79
CA LEU A 77 -5.13 -8.23 13.44
C LEU A 77 -5.60 -9.67 13.34
N LEU A 78 -6.44 -9.93 12.35
CA LEU A 78 -6.91 -11.27 12.04
C LEU A 78 -6.17 -11.80 10.82
N GLU A 79 -5.73 -13.05 10.92
CA GLU A 79 -5.41 -13.84 9.74
C GLU A 79 -6.70 -14.10 8.93
N PRO A 80 -6.60 -14.31 7.61
CA PRO A 80 -7.74 -14.69 6.79
C PRO A 80 -8.45 -15.93 7.37
N PRO A 81 -9.79 -15.89 7.55
CA PRO A 81 -10.53 -16.97 8.19
C PRO A 81 -10.54 -18.25 7.36
N CYS A 82 -10.64 -19.38 8.05
CA CYS A 82 -10.93 -20.69 7.47
C CYS A 82 -12.26 -21.21 8.03
N ILE A 83 -13.04 -21.89 7.20
CA ILE A 83 -14.28 -22.56 7.60
C ILE A 83 -13.92 -24.00 7.96
N SER A 84 -14.25 -24.40 9.19
CA SER A 84 -14.19 -25.80 9.58
C SER A 84 -15.39 -26.55 9.02
N GLN A 85 -15.14 -27.68 8.38
CA GLN A 85 -16.15 -28.58 7.83
C GLN A 85 -16.51 -29.64 8.86
N ASP A 86 -17.68 -30.27 8.71
CA ASP A 86 -18.18 -31.29 9.63
C ASP A 86 -17.30 -32.55 9.70
N ASP A 87 -16.48 -32.80 8.67
CA ASP A 87 -15.50 -33.89 8.61
C ASP A 87 -14.17 -33.57 9.32
N GLY A 88 -14.07 -32.40 9.95
CA GLY A 88 -12.86 -31.91 10.63
C GLY A 88 -11.82 -31.31 9.68
N SER A 89 -12.09 -31.25 8.37
CA SER A 89 -11.26 -30.52 7.42
C SER A 89 -11.50 -29.01 7.55
N SER A 90 -10.56 -28.20 7.05
CA SER A 90 -10.69 -26.75 7.04
C SER A 90 -10.45 -26.22 5.64
N SER A 91 -11.35 -25.38 5.15
CA SER A 91 -11.24 -24.72 3.86
C SER A 91 -11.05 -23.22 4.04
N ALA A 92 -10.03 -22.65 3.39
CA ALA A 92 -9.82 -21.20 3.38
C ALA A 92 -11.05 -20.49 2.78
N VAL A 93 -11.47 -19.39 3.42
CA VAL A 93 -12.59 -18.57 2.91
C VAL A 93 -12.22 -17.89 1.59
N PHE A 94 -10.95 -17.51 1.46
CA PHE A 94 -10.41 -16.84 0.27
C PHE A 94 -9.51 -17.79 -0.51
N ASP A 95 -9.73 -17.87 -1.81
CA ASP A 95 -8.84 -18.60 -2.72
C ASP A 95 -7.60 -17.75 -3.04
N GLU A 96 -6.62 -17.76 -2.14
CA GLU A 96 -5.36 -17.03 -2.31
C GLU A 96 -4.42 -17.63 -3.36
N SER A 97 -4.82 -18.72 -4.04
CA SER A 97 -4.14 -19.14 -5.28
C SER A 97 -4.40 -18.13 -6.42
N ASP A 98 -5.53 -17.42 -6.38
CA ASP A 98 -5.79 -16.25 -7.20
C ASP A 98 -5.05 -15.04 -6.63
N HIS A 99 -4.06 -14.56 -7.38
CA HIS A 99 -3.22 -13.47 -6.92
C HIS A 99 -3.97 -12.15 -6.70
N VAL A 100 -5.05 -11.89 -7.44
CA VAL A 100 -5.88 -10.70 -7.23
C VAL A 100 -6.64 -10.80 -5.92
N ILE A 101 -7.18 -11.98 -5.60
CA ILE A 101 -7.85 -12.22 -4.31
C ILE A 101 -6.85 -12.06 -3.17
N LYS A 102 -5.64 -12.62 -3.31
CA LYS A 102 -4.54 -12.47 -2.34
C LYS A 102 -4.19 -11.00 -2.08
N VAL A 103 -4.15 -10.17 -3.12
CA VAL A 103 -3.95 -8.72 -2.98
C VAL A 103 -5.07 -8.09 -2.16
N PHE A 104 -6.33 -8.34 -2.50
CA PHE A 104 -7.46 -7.76 -1.77
C PHE A 104 -7.51 -8.19 -0.30
N VAL A 105 -7.21 -9.45 -0.02
CA VAL A 105 -7.09 -9.95 1.36
C VAL A 105 -5.96 -9.22 2.09
N SER A 106 -4.79 -9.07 1.46
CA SER A 106 -3.69 -8.28 2.01
C SER A 106 -4.07 -6.81 2.23
N ASP A 107 -4.88 -6.22 1.35
CA ASP A 107 -5.30 -4.82 1.42
C ASP A 107 -6.25 -4.52 2.58
N CYS A 108 -7.00 -5.55 3.01
CA CYS A 108 -7.80 -5.49 4.23
C CYS A 108 -6.91 -5.38 5.48
N GLY A 109 -5.62 -5.75 5.37
CA GLY A 109 -4.61 -5.58 6.42
C GLY A 109 -5.01 -6.16 7.77
N GLY A 110 -5.70 -7.31 7.74
CA GLY A 110 -6.19 -8.06 8.91
C GLY A 110 -7.40 -7.45 9.63
N HIS A 111 -8.09 -6.48 9.04
CA HIS A 111 -9.35 -5.99 9.62
C HIS A 111 -10.50 -6.95 9.32
N GLY A 112 -11.06 -7.57 10.37
CA GLY A 112 -12.16 -8.53 10.25
C GLY A 112 -13.36 -8.00 9.45
N ARG A 113 -13.84 -6.79 9.72
CA ARG A 113 -14.95 -6.18 8.96
C ARG A 113 -14.61 -5.91 7.49
N ALA A 114 -13.34 -5.61 7.18
CA ALA A 114 -12.91 -5.46 5.80
C ALA A 114 -12.91 -6.82 5.08
N LEU A 115 -12.45 -7.88 5.76
CA LEU A 115 -12.47 -9.25 5.25
C LEU A 115 -13.91 -9.76 5.05
N GLU A 116 -14.81 -9.56 6.01
CA GLU A 116 -16.26 -9.83 5.86
C GLU A 116 -16.86 -9.02 4.70
N GLY A 117 -16.46 -7.75 4.59
CA GLY A 117 -16.75 -6.87 3.48
C GLY A 117 -16.44 -7.51 2.13
N LEU A 118 -15.18 -7.90 1.97
CA LEU A 118 -14.64 -8.50 0.76
C LEU A 118 -15.29 -9.85 0.44
N GLN A 119 -15.49 -10.71 1.43
CA GLN A 119 -16.06 -12.05 1.25
C GLN A 119 -17.46 -11.99 0.63
N GLU A 120 -18.37 -11.19 1.20
CA GLU A 120 -19.74 -11.08 0.67
C GLU A 120 -19.75 -10.47 -0.74
N VAL A 121 -18.89 -9.48 -1.01
CA VAL A 121 -18.81 -8.88 -2.36
C VAL A 121 -18.28 -9.89 -3.37
N LEU A 122 -17.29 -10.72 -3.00
CA LEU A 122 -16.75 -11.79 -3.84
C LEU A 122 -17.82 -12.85 -4.16
N GLU A 123 -18.63 -13.26 -3.18
CA GLU A 123 -19.71 -14.23 -3.42
C GLU A 123 -20.69 -13.77 -4.51
N VAL A 124 -21.02 -12.47 -4.53
CA VAL A 124 -21.96 -11.92 -5.53
C VAL A 124 -21.28 -11.68 -6.88
N THR A 125 -19.97 -11.40 -6.91
CA THR A 125 -19.21 -11.07 -8.14
C THR A 125 -18.53 -12.26 -8.81
N ARG A 126 -18.57 -13.46 -8.22
CA ARG A 126 -17.93 -14.70 -8.73
C ARG A 126 -18.27 -15.07 -10.19
N LYS A 127 -19.42 -14.65 -10.73
CA LYS A 127 -19.83 -14.99 -12.11
C LYS A 127 -19.31 -14.01 -13.17
N ASP A 128 -19.22 -12.72 -12.82
CA ASP A 128 -18.79 -11.64 -13.71
C ASP A 128 -17.86 -10.71 -12.91
N PHE A 129 -16.60 -11.13 -12.74
CA PHE A 129 -15.63 -10.37 -11.96
C PHE A 129 -15.34 -9.03 -12.65
N ASN A 130 -15.88 -7.96 -12.08
CA ASN A 130 -15.61 -6.58 -12.48
C ASN A 130 -14.97 -5.86 -11.30
N PHE A 131 -13.71 -5.44 -11.46
CA PHE A 131 -12.94 -4.75 -10.44
C PHE A 131 -13.61 -3.46 -9.96
N GLU A 132 -14.13 -2.66 -10.88
CA GLU A 132 -14.82 -1.40 -10.54
C GLU A 132 -16.09 -1.67 -9.73
N LEU A 133 -16.87 -2.68 -10.13
CA LEU A 133 -18.06 -3.09 -9.40
C LEU A 133 -17.71 -3.66 -8.02
N LEU A 134 -16.65 -4.47 -7.93
CA LEU A 134 -16.13 -5.03 -6.68
C LEU A 134 -15.74 -3.89 -5.73
N MET A 135 -14.90 -2.97 -6.19
CA MET A 135 -14.41 -1.85 -5.39
C MET A 135 -15.53 -0.89 -5.00
N THR A 136 -16.49 -0.62 -5.89
CA THR A 136 -17.66 0.22 -5.58
C THR A 136 -18.56 -0.43 -4.53
N ARG A 137 -18.81 -1.74 -4.62
CA ARG A 137 -19.61 -2.46 -3.61
C ARG A 137 -18.89 -2.57 -2.28
N LEU A 138 -17.59 -2.82 -2.31
CA LEU A 138 -16.76 -2.82 -1.11
C LEU A 138 -16.72 -1.43 -0.46
N TYR A 139 -16.64 -0.36 -1.28
CA TYR A 139 -16.79 1.01 -0.83
C TYR A 139 -18.11 1.22 -0.09
N ASP A 140 -19.24 0.91 -0.74
CA ASP A 140 -20.55 1.14 -0.16
C ASP A 140 -20.75 0.38 1.16
N LYS A 141 -20.24 -0.86 1.23
CA LYS A 141 -20.34 -1.69 2.42
C LYS A 141 -19.49 -1.17 3.58
N LEU A 142 -18.23 -0.81 3.32
CA LEU A 142 -17.35 -0.26 4.34
C LEU A 142 -17.76 1.15 4.75
N PHE A 143 -18.21 1.97 3.80
CA PHE A 143 -18.75 3.29 4.09
C PHE A 143 -20.02 3.21 4.94
N GLY A 144 -20.94 2.28 4.63
CA GLY A 144 -22.12 2.04 5.46
C GLY A 144 -21.77 1.62 6.90
N SER A 145 -20.71 0.82 7.06
CA SER A 145 -20.29 0.30 8.36
C SER A 145 -19.47 1.31 9.19
N TYR A 146 -18.75 2.23 8.53
CA TYR A 146 -17.79 3.14 9.14
C TYR A 146 -18.05 4.61 8.81
N SER A 147 -19.28 4.96 8.44
CA SER A 147 -19.64 6.32 8.01
C SER A 147 -19.18 7.39 9.00
N GLY A 148 -19.35 7.16 10.30
CA GLY A 148 -18.92 8.11 11.34
C GLY A 148 -17.40 8.34 11.44
N ALA A 149 -16.59 7.36 11.02
CA ALA A 149 -15.13 7.41 11.07
C ALA A 149 -14.56 7.94 9.75
N LEU A 150 -15.32 7.79 8.66
CA LEU A 150 -14.99 8.32 7.33
C LEU A 150 -15.48 9.78 7.15
N LEU A 151 -16.44 10.26 7.94
CA LEU A 151 -16.94 11.64 7.95
C LEU A 151 -16.09 12.60 8.81
N MET A 152 -14.77 12.44 8.80
CA MET A 152 -13.85 13.36 9.46
C MET A 152 -13.68 14.67 8.66
N PRO A 153 -13.26 15.78 9.30
CA PRO A 153 -12.91 16.99 8.58
C PRO A 153 -11.83 16.71 7.52
N SER A 154 -11.98 17.28 6.32
CA SER A 154 -11.04 17.07 5.21
C SER A 154 -9.60 17.42 5.57
N THR A 155 -9.39 18.43 6.42
CA THR A 155 -8.07 18.82 6.93
C THR A 155 -7.42 17.71 7.77
N THR A 156 -8.19 17.02 8.60
CA THR A 156 -7.71 15.89 9.40
C THR A 156 -7.38 14.70 8.51
N ILE A 157 -8.23 14.37 7.53
CA ILE A 157 -7.96 13.29 6.58
C ILE A 157 -6.69 13.58 5.76
N GLN A 158 -6.49 14.82 5.33
CA GLN A 158 -5.28 15.22 4.60
C GLN A 158 -4.01 15.13 5.45
N ALA A 159 -4.05 15.59 6.71
CA ALA A 159 -2.91 15.53 7.61
C ALA A 159 -2.56 14.07 7.95
N MET A 160 -3.57 13.25 8.20
CA MET A 160 -3.45 11.82 8.47
C MET A 160 -2.92 11.06 7.26
N GLY A 161 -3.52 11.25 6.08
CA GLY A 161 -3.06 10.63 4.83
C GLY A 161 -1.62 11.00 4.51
N ARG A 162 -1.24 12.28 4.68
CA ARG A 162 0.16 12.71 4.54
C ARG A 162 1.07 11.98 5.52
N ALA A 163 0.71 11.94 6.80
CA ALA A 163 1.52 11.28 7.82
C ALA A 163 1.75 9.80 7.54
N ILE A 164 0.70 9.07 7.12
CA ILE A 164 0.77 7.66 6.75
C ILE A 164 1.68 7.48 5.53
N LEU A 165 1.43 8.24 4.46
CA LEU A 165 2.12 8.06 3.18
C LEU A 165 3.56 8.53 3.20
N THR A 166 3.92 9.50 4.04
CA THR A 166 5.32 9.91 4.26
C THR A 166 5.98 9.17 5.40
N ARG A 167 5.30 8.21 6.04
CA ARG A 167 5.75 7.49 7.24
C ARG A 167 6.36 8.45 8.29
N ALA A 168 5.65 9.53 8.58
CA ALA A 168 6.14 10.56 9.49
C ALA A 168 6.27 10.01 10.91
N TYR A 169 7.40 10.26 11.57
CA TYR A 169 7.59 9.91 12.98
C TYR A 169 6.88 10.93 13.86
N LEU A 170 5.93 10.47 14.65
CA LEU A 170 4.96 11.30 15.37
C LEU A 170 4.92 10.94 16.85
N ASP A 171 4.66 11.93 17.68
CA ASP A 171 4.35 11.77 19.09
C ASP A 171 2.85 11.43 19.23
N PRO A 172 2.47 10.40 20.02
CA PRO A 172 1.09 9.91 20.05
C PRO A 172 0.11 10.92 20.63
N ASP A 173 0.59 11.85 21.47
CA ASP A 173 -0.24 12.79 22.21
C ASP A 173 -0.23 14.19 21.59
N LYS A 174 0.67 14.46 20.64
CA LYS A 174 0.72 15.76 19.94
C LYS A 174 -0.20 15.77 18.73
N PRO A 175 -0.96 16.86 18.51
CA PRO A 175 -1.84 16.97 17.37
C PRO A 175 -1.06 16.97 16.05
N LEU A 176 -1.67 16.40 15.00
CA LEU A 176 -1.12 16.52 13.66
C LEU A 176 -1.09 17.99 13.20
N PRO A 177 -0.20 18.35 12.27
CA PRO A 177 -0.12 19.72 11.77
C PRO A 177 -1.47 20.24 11.25
N ARG A 178 -1.91 21.39 11.78
CA ARG A 178 -3.17 22.07 11.42
C ARG A 178 -4.45 21.29 11.78
N THR A 179 -4.36 20.34 12.70
CA THR A 179 -5.52 19.64 13.27
C THR A 179 -5.53 19.79 14.79
N SER A 180 -6.63 19.40 15.42
CA SER A 180 -6.72 19.22 16.87
C SER A 180 -6.55 17.75 17.30
N SER A 181 -6.30 16.85 16.35
CA SER A 181 -6.37 15.40 16.56
C SER A 181 -4.97 14.82 16.68
N SER A 182 -4.71 14.07 17.75
CA SER A 182 -3.44 13.36 17.93
C SER A 182 -3.44 11.99 17.25
N PRO A 183 -2.26 11.43 16.90
CA PRO A 183 -2.17 10.07 16.36
C PRO A 183 -2.82 9.01 17.25
N GLY A 184 -2.70 9.14 18.58
CA GLY A 184 -3.34 8.26 19.55
C GLY A 184 -4.85 8.27 19.41
N GLU A 185 -5.47 9.46 19.40
CA GLU A 185 -6.92 9.63 19.20
C GLU A 185 -7.39 9.04 17.87
N LEU A 186 -6.66 9.31 16.79
CA LEU A 186 -7.00 8.83 15.45
C LEU A 186 -7.00 7.30 15.37
N SER A 187 -6.07 6.65 16.09
CA SER A 187 -5.96 5.19 16.10
C SER A 187 -7.09 4.47 16.85
N THR A 188 -7.80 5.15 17.76
CA THR A 188 -8.91 4.56 18.51
C THR A 188 -10.13 4.18 17.65
N LEU A 189 -10.23 4.74 16.44
CA LEU A 189 -11.30 4.40 15.49
C LEU A 189 -11.16 2.99 14.91
N GLY A 190 -9.99 2.38 15.06
CA GLY A 190 -9.70 1.05 14.53
C GLY A 190 -9.57 0.99 13.00
N LEU A 191 -9.67 2.12 12.29
CA LEU A 191 -9.41 2.21 10.85
C LEU A 191 -7.91 2.31 10.53
N ILE A 192 -7.18 2.99 11.41
CA ILE A 192 -5.75 3.21 11.31
C ILE A 192 -5.11 2.80 12.64
N ARG A 193 -3.85 2.42 12.59
CA ARG A 193 -3.07 2.00 13.74
C ARG A 193 -1.97 3.02 14.04
N TYR A 194 -1.51 3.02 15.27
CA TYR A 194 -0.29 3.69 15.67
C TYR A 194 0.74 2.63 16.06
N GLU A 195 1.80 2.52 15.26
CA GLU A 195 2.86 1.54 15.45
C GLU A 195 4.09 2.20 16.07
N GLN A 196 4.42 1.79 17.28
CA GLN A 196 5.64 2.23 17.97
C GLN A 196 6.76 1.22 17.68
N PRO A 197 7.86 1.62 17.01
CA PRO A 197 8.96 0.71 16.76
C PRO A 197 9.67 0.36 18.06
N HIS A 198 9.95 -0.93 18.26
CA HIS A 198 10.72 -1.39 19.42
C HIS A 198 12.10 -0.69 19.46
N GLY A 199 12.43 -0.10 20.61
CA GLY A 199 13.73 0.54 20.87
C GLY A 199 13.89 1.98 20.37
N LEU A 200 12.87 2.59 19.74
CA LEU A 200 12.92 3.97 19.22
C LEU A 200 11.92 4.87 19.97
N GLY A 201 12.35 5.41 21.11
CA GLY A 201 11.70 6.52 21.81
C GLY A 201 10.22 6.33 22.16
N THR A 202 9.53 7.44 22.45
CA THR A 202 8.09 7.49 22.77
C THR A 202 7.20 7.73 21.55
N GLY A 203 7.79 7.88 20.36
CA GLY A 203 7.08 8.17 19.11
C GLY A 203 6.96 6.95 18.20
N GLY A 204 6.22 7.11 17.11
CA GLY A 204 5.80 6.03 16.24
C GLY A 204 5.17 6.53 14.95
N TYR A 205 4.50 5.63 14.25
CA TYR A 205 3.99 5.87 12.90
C TYR A 205 2.49 5.58 12.82
N LEU A 206 1.76 6.41 12.09
CA LEU A 206 0.40 6.06 11.67
C LEU A 206 0.47 5.08 10.50
N VAL A 207 -0.29 3.99 10.60
CA VAL A 207 -0.34 2.93 9.60
C VAL A 207 -1.78 2.64 9.24
N ALA A 208 -2.10 2.61 7.94
CA ALA A 208 -3.43 2.25 7.46
C ALA A 208 -3.32 1.17 6.39
N PRO A 209 -4.10 0.09 6.49
CA PRO A 209 -4.30 -0.83 5.39
C PRO A 209 -4.73 -0.13 4.10
N TYR A 210 -4.38 -0.71 2.95
CA TYR A 210 -4.64 -0.10 1.65
C TYR A 210 -6.10 0.21 1.44
N ILE A 211 -7.01 -0.69 1.85
CA ILE A 211 -8.44 -0.46 1.64
C ILE A 211 -8.92 0.84 2.32
N TRP A 212 -8.38 1.18 3.50
CA TRP A 212 -8.75 2.40 4.20
C TRP A 212 -8.14 3.65 3.57
N ALA A 213 -6.88 3.57 3.16
CA ALA A 213 -6.24 4.66 2.42
C ALA A 213 -7.02 4.95 1.12
N TRP A 214 -7.38 3.89 0.40
CA TRP A 214 -8.21 3.93 -0.80
C TRP A 214 -9.58 4.57 -0.51
N LEU A 215 -10.33 4.10 0.48
CA LEU A 215 -11.63 4.69 0.85
C LEU A 215 -11.53 6.20 1.11
N LEU A 216 -10.49 6.64 1.82
CA LEU A 216 -10.26 8.06 2.15
C LEU A 216 -9.87 8.92 0.94
N SER A 217 -9.39 8.31 -0.14
CA SER A 217 -9.10 9.01 -1.40
C SER A 217 -10.27 9.04 -2.39
N HIS A 218 -11.35 8.31 -2.12
CA HIS A 218 -12.52 8.24 -3.00
C HIS A 218 -13.65 9.14 -2.49
N LYS A 219 -14.48 9.62 -3.42
CA LYS A 219 -15.56 10.56 -3.13
C LYS A 219 -16.62 9.89 -2.24
N PRO A 220 -16.94 10.43 -1.04
CA PRO A 220 -18.27 10.21 -0.49
C PRO A 220 -19.27 10.85 -1.45
N ARG A 221 -20.31 10.08 -1.82
CA ARG A 221 -21.30 10.35 -2.88
C ARG A 221 -21.62 11.84 -3.11
N GLU A 222 -21.61 12.22 -4.40
CA GLU A 222 -22.00 13.49 -5.04
C GLU A 222 -21.91 14.80 -4.24
N GLY A 223 -20.98 15.68 -4.64
CA GLY A 223 -20.99 17.11 -4.29
C GLY A 223 -19.77 17.64 -3.55
N ALA A 224 -18.88 16.78 -3.05
CA ALA A 224 -17.63 17.17 -2.39
C ALA A 224 -16.40 16.54 -3.07
N ASP A 225 -15.30 17.28 -3.11
CA ASP A 225 -14.01 16.74 -3.55
C ASP A 225 -13.44 15.78 -2.49
N PRO A 226 -12.84 14.64 -2.90
CA PRO A 226 -12.19 13.74 -1.95
C PRO A 226 -11.09 14.49 -1.20
N PRO A 227 -10.94 14.29 0.11
CA PRO A 227 -9.91 14.96 0.88
C PRO A 227 -8.50 14.67 0.35
N LEU A 228 -8.27 13.50 -0.25
CA LEU A 228 -7.02 13.12 -0.90
C LEU A 228 -7.10 13.09 -2.43
N ASN A 229 -7.98 13.88 -3.09
CA ASN A 229 -8.16 13.85 -4.56
C ASN A 229 -6.86 14.05 -5.37
N ASN A 230 -5.87 14.73 -4.78
CA ASN A 230 -4.56 14.93 -5.40
C ASN A 230 -3.63 13.71 -5.29
N TRP A 231 -4.07 12.64 -4.64
CA TRP A 231 -3.31 11.44 -4.32
C TRP A 231 -3.99 10.25 -4.98
N ARG A 232 -3.47 9.81 -6.12
CA ARG A 232 -4.03 8.68 -6.87
C ARG A 232 -3.54 7.36 -6.28
N LEU A 233 -4.16 6.91 -5.19
CA LEU A 233 -3.77 5.65 -4.52
C LEU A 233 -4.01 4.41 -5.40
N CYS A 234 -5.00 4.46 -6.30
CA CYS A 234 -5.30 3.41 -7.30
C CYS A 234 -4.31 3.31 -8.45
N ASN A 235 -3.39 4.25 -8.56
CA ASN A 235 -2.59 4.38 -9.75
C ASN A 235 -1.33 3.51 -9.59
N TYR A 236 -1.27 2.42 -10.35
CA TYR A 236 -0.08 1.57 -10.49
C TYR A 236 0.99 2.21 -11.40
N SER A 237 0.77 3.46 -11.82
CA SER A 237 1.58 4.25 -12.74
C SER A 237 1.34 5.77 -12.59
N ASP A 238 1.83 6.43 -11.54
CA ASP A 238 1.99 7.91 -11.63
C ASP A 238 3.31 8.46 -11.10
N PRO A 239 4.13 9.02 -11.99
CA PRO A 239 5.07 10.09 -11.67
C PRO A 239 4.34 11.45 -11.70
N LYS A 240 3.98 11.98 -10.53
CA LYS A 240 3.81 13.44 -10.32
C LYS A 240 3.68 13.79 -8.83
N SER A 241 4.82 13.96 -8.15
CA SER A 241 4.89 14.74 -6.91
C SER A 241 5.75 15.99 -7.12
N LYS A 242 5.12 17.04 -7.67
CA LYS A 242 5.56 18.40 -7.36
C LYS A 242 5.03 18.70 -5.96
N VAL A 243 5.95 18.93 -5.00
CA VAL A 243 5.81 19.68 -3.72
C VAL A 243 6.49 18.95 -2.55
N ASN A 244 7.71 19.44 -2.27
CA ASN A 244 8.42 19.51 -0.98
C ASN A 244 9.38 18.35 -0.60
N PRO A 245 10.68 18.64 -0.30
CA PRO A 245 11.73 17.64 -0.06
C PRO A 245 12.04 17.47 1.43
N ARG A 246 11.72 16.33 2.03
CA ARG A 246 12.45 15.78 3.19
C ARG A 246 12.41 14.24 3.15
N SER A 247 13.59 13.68 2.93
CA SER A 247 14.07 12.28 2.91
C SER A 247 13.08 11.12 3.07
N PRO A 248 13.13 10.12 2.17
CA PRO A 248 12.59 8.79 2.41
C PRO A 248 13.59 7.93 3.22
N SER A 249 13.09 7.24 4.23
CA SER A 249 13.80 6.18 4.98
C SER A 249 13.53 4.80 4.36
N GLY A 250 14.57 4.03 4.03
CA GLY A 250 14.38 2.63 3.63
C GLY A 250 15.61 1.88 3.13
N ALA A 251 16.61 2.53 2.55
CA ALA A 251 17.79 1.83 2.02
C ALA A 251 18.87 1.61 3.09
N ASN A 252 19.51 0.44 3.07
CA ASN A 252 20.73 0.18 3.84
C ASN A 252 21.93 0.56 2.98
N PHE A 253 22.78 1.46 3.48
CA PHE A 253 23.97 1.92 2.80
C PHE A 253 25.20 1.34 3.47
N GLY A 254 26.21 0.94 2.68
CA GLY A 254 27.56 0.71 3.21
C GLY A 254 28.16 2.00 3.76
N ASN A 255 29.40 1.94 4.29
CA ASN A 255 30.11 3.13 4.78
C ASN A 255 30.18 4.22 3.69
N ALA A 256 29.19 5.12 3.67
CA ALA A 256 29.03 6.18 2.70
C ALA A 256 29.03 7.52 3.44
N LEU A 257 30.23 8.12 3.44
CA LEU A 257 30.54 9.54 3.21
C LEU A 257 29.41 10.55 3.49
N ASN A 258 29.66 11.58 4.32
CA ASN A 258 28.86 12.82 4.47
C ASN A 258 27.83 13.05 3.35
N THR A 259 26.64 12.44 3.49
CA THR A 259 25.61 12.46 2.45
C THR A 259 24.67 13.63 2.67
N SER A 260 24.42 14.41 1.62
CA SER A 260 23.35 15.42 1.60
C SER A 260 22.31 15.05 0.55
N PHE A 261 21.04 15.28 0.86
CA PHE A 261 19.95 15.03 -0.07
C PHE A 261 19.67 16.29 -0.91
N THR A 262 19.88 16.19 -2.22
CA THR A 262 19.43 17.19 -3.20
C THR A 262 18.28 16.61 -3.99
N ASN A 263 17.15 17.32 -4.07
CA ASN A 263 16.01 16.87 -4.84
C ASN A 263 16.14 17.34 -6.29
N HIS A 264 16.11 16.38 -7.22
CA HIS A 264 16.04 16.63 -8.66
C HIS A 264 14.68 16.20 -9.21
N HIS A 265 14.12 17.03 -10.08
CA HIS A 265 12.92 16.66 -10.84
C HIS A 265 13.32 15.82 -12.05
N LEU A 266 13.55 14.53 -11.82
CA LEU A 266 13.95 13.59 -12.86
C LEU A 266 12.80 13.31 -13.84
N LYS A 267 13.12 13.28 -15.12
CA LYS A 267 12.28 12.69 -16.18
C LYS A 267 12.64 11.22 -16.35
N LEU A 268 11.64 10.37 -16.57
CA LEU A 268 11.86 8.97 -16.87
C LEU A 268 12.03 8.78 -18.38
N ASP A 269 13.08 8.08 -18.80
CA ASP A 269 13.33 7.72 -20.19
C ASP A 269 13.74 6.26 -20.33
N PHE A 270 13.57 5.72 -21.54
CA PHE A 270 13.96 4.37 -21.90
C PHE A 270 15.08 4.43 -22.93
N SER A 271 16.19 3.74 -22.69
CA SER A 271 17.23 3.60 -23.69
C SER A 271 16.69 2.79 -24.88
N SER A 272 17.03 3.19 -26.10
CA SER A 272 16.65 2.42 -27.31
C SER A 272 17.58 1.24 -27.60
N GLN A 273 18.68 1.11 -26.86
CA GLN A 273 19.68 0.07 -27.03
C GLN A 273 20.33 -0.30 -25.70
N GLN A 274 20.99 -1.46 -25.66
CA GLN A 274 21.75 -1.89 -24.49
C GLN A 274 22.91 -0.94 -24.21
N VAL A 275 22.91 -0.31 -23.02
CA VAL A 275 23.98 0.61 -22.61
C VAL A 275 24.81 -0.01 -21.49
N ASP A 276 26.13 0.03 -21.64
CA ASP A 276 27.06 -0.25 -20.55
C ASP A 276 26.97 0.87 -19.51
N THR A 277 26.53 0.51 -18.31
CA THR A 277 26.29 1.44 -17.20
C THR A 277 27.55 1.75 -16.40
N LYS A 278 28.67 1.06 -16.66
CA LYS A 278 29.94 1.33 -15.98
C LYS A 278 30.48 2.68 -16.42
N TYR A 279 30.88 3.50 -15.45
CA TYR A 279 31.66 4.68 -15.77
C TYR A 279 32.95 4.29 -16.50
N THR A 280 33.12 4.84 -17.70
CA THR A 280 34.39 4.86 -18.44
C THR A 280 34.67 6.30 -18.88
N SER A 281 35.95 6.68 -18.94
CA SER A 281 36.37 7.98 -19.49
C SER A 281 36.04 8.11 -20.98
N ASP A 282 35.84 6.98 -21.65
CA ASP A 282 35.87 6.87 -23.11
C ASP A 282 34.46 6.80 -23.73
N ARG A 283 33.43 6.55 -22.90
CA ARG A 283 32.01 6.64 -23.29
C ARG A 283 31.25 7.54 -22.33
N PRO A 284 31.18 8.85 -22.60
CA PRO A 284 30.40 9.75 -21.77
C PRO A 284 28.90 9.47 -21.98
N LEU A 285 28.16 9.32 -20.88
CA LEU A 285 26.67 9.24 -20.85
C LEU A 285 25.97 10.55 -21.30
N SER A 286 26.63 11.36 -22.12
CA SER A 286 26.21 12.69 -22.53
C SER A 286 25.41 12.74 -23.84
N ALA A 287 25.23 11.59 -24.51
CA ALA A 287 24.46 11.47 -25.75
C ALA A 287 23.84 10.07 -25.88
N LEU A 288 23.06 9.68 -24.87
CA LEU A 288 22.41 8.39 -24.84
C LEU A 288 21.16 8.41 -25.72
N ARG A 289 21.03 7.48 -26.67
CA ARG A 289 19.80 7.39 -27.46
C ARG A 289 18.68 6.83 -26.59
N CYS A 290 17.70 7.68 -26.28
CA CYS A 290 16.43 7.28 -25.67
C CYS A 290 15.30 7.46 -26.70
N GLU A 291 14.12 6.92 -26.42
CA GLU A 291 12.91 7.21 -27.18
C GLU A 291 12.17 8.38 -26.50
N PRO A 292 11.89 9.52 -27.17
CA PRO A 292 12.06 9.82 -28.61
C PRO A 292 13.36 10.57 -28.99
N GLU A 293 14.17 11.00 -28.02
CA GLU A 293 15.33 11.87 -28.25
C GLU A 293 16.60 11.41 -27.50
N SER A 294 17.75 11.98 -27.88
CA SER A 294 19.00 11.71 -27.17
C SER A 294 19.05 12.48 -25.85
N VAL A 295 19.36 11.77 -24.78
CA VAL A 295 19.40 12.29 -23.41
C VAL A 295 20.84 12.38 -22.91
N ASP A 296 21.15 13.49 -22.25
CA ASP A 296 22.39 13.67 -21.51
C ASP A 296 22.14 13.38 -20.01
N VAL A 297 22.47 12.16 -19.59
CA VAL A 297 22.28 11.73 -18.19
C VAL A 297 23.24 12.47 -17.25
N ARG A 298 24.32 13.05 -17.79
CA ARG A 298 25.22 13.90 -16.99
C ARG A 298 24.56 15.21 -16.62
N LYS A 299 23.40 15.62 -17.13
CA LYS A 299 22.72 16.82 -16.60
C LYS A 299 22.05 16.60 -15.24
N GLY A 300 21.82 15.34 -14.85
CA GLY A 300 21.09 15.03 -13.61
C GLY A 300 19.60 15.31 -13.70
N GLU A 301 19.06 15.42 -14.91
CA GLU A 301 17.64 15.71 -15.17
C GLU A 301 16.83 14.45 -15.50
N HIS A 302 17.49 13.29 -15.65
CA HIS A 302 16.89 12.07 -16.17
C HIS A 302 17.23 10.83 -15.34
N CYS A 303 16.25 9.94 -15.21
CA CYS A 303 16.41 8.55 -14.83
C CYS A 303 16.17 7.69 -16.06
N VAL A 304 17.17 6.90 -16.44
CA VAL A 304 17.09 6.07 -17.64
C VAL A 304 16.90 4.61 -17.24
N ILE A 305 15.88 3.97 -17.80
CA ILE A 305 15.69 2.52 -17.78
C ILE A 305 16.40 1.93 -18.99
N ASN A 306 17.28 0.96 -18.75
CA ASN A 306 18.02 0.24 -19.79
C ASN A 306 17.11 -0.78 -20.48
N THR A 307 17.44 -1.18 -21.72
CA THR A 307 16.65 -2.22 -22.42
C THR A 307 16.73 -3.57 -21.70
N PRO A 308 15.70 -4.44 -21.83
CA PRO A 308 15.71 -5.77 -21.21
C PRO A 308 16.90 -6.65 -21.62
N SER A 309 17.19 -7.67 -20.81
CA SER A 309 18.19 -8.71 -21.10
C SER A 309 19.65 -8.23 -21.22
N VAL A 310 19.95 -7.05 -20.65
CA VAL A 310 21.31 -6.49 -20.60
C VAL A 310 22.21 -7.19 -19.57
N PRO A 311 23.51 -7.34 -19.84
CA PRO A 311 24.49 -7.72 -18.83
C PRO A 311 24.90 -6.53 -17.93
N TYR A 312 24.17 -5.41 -17.96
CA TYR A 312 24.50 -4.16 -17.27
C TYR A 312 23.36 -3.74 -16.34
N GLY A 313 23.46 -2.55 -15.74
CA GLY A 313 22.43 -2.02 -14.84
C GLY A 313 21.09 -1.84 -15.52
N HIS A 314 20.03 -2.06 -14.77
CA HIS A 314 18.64 -1.94 -15.23
C HIS A 314 18.19 -0.49 -15.31
N SER A 315 18.70 0.38 -14.42
CA SER A 315 18.48 1.82 -14.50
C SER A 315 19.64 2.59 -13.90
N PHE A 316 19.75 3.88 -14.23
CA PHE A 316 20.83 4.71 -13.71
C PHE A 316 20.48 6.20 -13.72
N ILE A 317 21.08 6.93 -12.77
CA ILE A 317 20.94 8.38 -12.57
C ILE A 317 22.30 9.01 -12.27
N ARG A 318 22.41 10.32 -12.45
CA ARG A 318 23.58 11.08 -11.96
C ARG A 318 23.38 11.49 -10.49
N LEU A 319 24.45 11.39 -9.71
CA LEU A 319 24.53 11.94 -8.36
C LEU A 319 25.19 13.31 -8.33
N ASP A 320 24.66 14.20 -7.48
CA ASP A 320 25.34 15.45 -7.09
C ASP A 320 26.52 15.14 -6.17
N SER A 321 27.62 14.77 -6.78
CA SER A 321 28.83 14.36 -6.08
C SER A 321 30.06 14.97 -6.72
N GLN A 322 31.08 15.22 -5.89
CA GLN A 322 32.44 15.49 -6.35
C GLN A 322 33.36 14.37 -5.84
N PRO A 323 34.04 13.63 -6.74
CA PRO A 323 33.91 13.67 -8.20
C PRO A 323 32.52 13.21 -8.66
N LEU A 324 32.14 13.53 -9.91
CA LEU A 324 30.88 13.10 -10.50
C LEU A 324 30.73 11.58 -10.48
N ARG A 325 29.60 11.09 -9.95
CA ARG A 325 29.26 9.67 -9.88
C ARG A 325 27.93 9.40 -10.57
N THR A 326 27.79 8.19 -11.07
CA THR A 326 26.52 7.61 -11.51
C THR A 326 26.03 6.68 -10.41
N GLU A 327 24.75 6.75 -10.07
CA GLU A 327 24.08 5.70 -9.31
C GLU A 327 23.49 4.71 -10.31
N VAL A 328 23.85 3.44 -10.18
CA VAL A 328 23.44 2.36 -11.07
C VAL A 328 22.63 1.35 -10.27
N HIS A 329 21.49 0.97 -10.83
CA HIS A 329 20.50 0.13 -10.19
C HIS A 329 20.46 -1.25 -10.84
N GLN A 330 20.39 -2.28 -10.00
CA GLN A 330 20.20 -3.65 -10.42
C GLN A 330 19.01 -4.25 -9.69
N CYS A 331 18.05 -4.81 -10.44
CA CYS A 331 16.89 -5.50 -9.88
C CYS A 331 17.08 -7.01 -10.03
N LYS A 332 16.93 -7.76 -8.93
CA LYS A 332 16.99 -9.22 -8.94
C LYS A 332 15.84 -9.85 -8.17
N LEU A 333 14.99 -10.54 -8.94
CA LEU A 333 13.99 -11.46 -8.42
C LEU A 333 14.63 -12.84 -8.21
N ILE A 334 14.48 -13.38 -7.00
CA ILE A 334 14.87 -14.77 -6.70
C ILE A 334 13.60 -15.62 -6.67
N THR A 335 13.52 -16.56 -7.61
CA THR A 335 12.39 -17.51 -7.74
C THR A 335 12.71 -18.88 -7.11
N ASP A 336 13.97 -19.32 -7.13
CA ASP A 336 14.34 -20.71 -6.80
C ASP A 336 15.63 -20.81 -5.97
N GLY A 337 15.54 -20.76 -4.64
CA GLY A 337 16.56 -21.24 -3.66
C GLY A 337 18.01 -20.73 -3.78
N GLY A 338 18.36 -19.96 -4.80
CA GLY A 338 19.68 -19.45 -5.09
C GLY A 338 19.94 -18.17 -4.30
N GLY A 339 21.17 -18.02 -3.80
CA GLY A 339 21.63 -16.77 -3.22
C GLY A 339 22.07 -15.78 -4.29
N ILE A 340 21.95 -14.49 -4.00
CA ILE A 340 22.58 -13.44 -4.81
C ILE A 340 24.02 -13.27 -4.34
N ASP A 341 24.96 -13.23 -5.28
CA ASP A 341 26.32 -12.72 -5.02
C ASP A 341 26.34 -11.22 -5.32
N TYR A 342 26.34 -10.41 -4.25
CA TYR A 342 26.32 -8.95 -4.34
C TYR A 342 27.53 -8.41 -5.13
N GLN A 343 28.71 -8.99 -4.89
CA GLN A 343 29.95 -8.50 -5.49
C GLN A 343 29.99 -8.85 -6.98
N ALA A 344 29.52 -10.03 -7.36
CA ALA A 344 29.39 -10.41 -8.77
C ALA A 344 28.42 -9.48 -9.51
N GLU A 345 27.24 -9.21 -8.95
CA GLU A 345 26.27 -8.28 -9.55
C GLU A 345 26.84 -6.85 -9.62
N ARG A 346 27.51 -6.37 -8.58
CA ARG A 346 28.17 -5.06 -8.58
C ARG A 346 29.25 -4.97 -9.65
N SER A 347 30.17 -5.93 -9.72
CA SER A 347 31.28 -5.95 -10.68
C SER A 347 30.81 -6.07 -12.13
N LYS A 348 29.65 -6.70 -12.34
CA LYS A 348 28.99 -6.78 -13.64
C LYS A 348 28.40 -5.43 -14.07
N THR A 349 27.80 -4.69 -13.14
CA THR A 349 26.93 -3.55 -13.45
C THR A 349 27.56 -2.17 -13.24
N ALA A 350 28.46 -2.02 -12.27
CA ALA A 350 28.98 -0.74 -11.82
C ALA A 350 30.51 -0.73 -11.76
N SER A 351 31.13 0.42 -12.03
CA SER A 351 32.56 0.60 -11.79
C SER A 351 32.82 0.88 -10.31
N GLY A 352 34.10 0.84 -9.88
CA GLY A 352 34.48 1.24 -8.52
C GLY A 352 34.21 2.73 -8.19
N ARG A 353 33.88 3.57 -9.19
CA ARG A 353 33.55 4.99 -8.99
C ARG A 353 32.05 5.23 -8.85
N ASP A 354 31.24 4.30 -9.34
CA ASP A 354 29.79 4.40 -9.35
C ASP A 354 29.21 4.01 -7.99
N PHE A 355 28.04 4.56 -7.69
CA PHE A 355 27.23 4.09 -6.59
C PHE A 355 26.36 2.94 -7.07
N PHE A 356 26.41 1.78 -6.43
CA PHE A 356 25.65 0.61 -6.83
C PHE A 356 24.47 0.37 -5.88
N MET A 357 23.26 0.27 -6.42
CA MET A 357 22.07 -0.12 -5.66
C MET A 357 21.53 -1.45 -6.18
N LEU A 358 21.41 -2.43 -5.27
CA LEU A 358 20.73 -3.69 -5.56
C LEU A 358 19.32 -3.67 -4.96
N PHE A 359 18.31 -3.91 -5.79
CA PHE A 359 16.93 -4.15 -5.37
C PHE A 359 16.65 -5.65 -5.47
N THR A 360 16.19 -6.28 -4.39
CA THR A 360 15.92 -7.72 -4.39
C THR A 360 14.71 -8.12 -3.57
N SER A 361 14.11 -9.25 -3.97
CA SER A 361 13.06 -9.96 -3.22
C SER A 361 13.60 -10.83 -2.08
N GLN A 362 14.92 -11.05 -2.02
CA GLN A 362 15.54 -11.83 -0.95
C GLN A 362 15.56 -11.04 0.36
N TYR A 363 15.39 -11.73 1.48
CA TYR A 363 15.65 -11.16 2.80
C TYR A 363 17.15 -11.25 3.08
N TRP A 364 17.76 -10.13 3.41
CA TRP A 364 19.20 -10.00 3.57
C TRP A 364 19.57 -9.12 4.78
N PRO A 365 19.49 -9.67 5.99
CA PRO A 365 19.86 -8.95 7.21
C PRO A 365 21.38 -8.77 7.31
N ASP A 366 21.79 -7.60 7.83
CA ASP A 366 23.13 -7.33 8.38
C ASP A 366 24.33 -7.67 7.46
N VAL A 367 24.44 -6.96 6.35
CA VAL A 367 25.54 -7.12 5.38
C VAL A 367 26.52 -5.97 5.46
N GLU A 368 27.81 -6.30 5.58
CA GLU A 368 28.87 -5.34 5.26
C GLU A 368 28.91 -5.10 3.75
N LEU A 369 28.31 -3.99 3.33
CA LEU A 369 28.35 -3.58 1.94
C LEU A 369 29.69 -2.90 1.64
N PRO A 370 30.26 -3.13 0.44
CA PRO A 370 31.41 -2.36 -0.04
C PRO A 370 31.12 -0.84 -0.03
N PRO A 371 32.14 0.01 -0.05
CA PRO A 371 31.94 1.45 -0.25
C PRO A 371 31.11 1.74 -1.51
N LEU A 372 30.34 2.83 -1.49
CA LEU A 372 29.52 3.28 -2.62
C LEU A 372 28.50 2.24 -3.08
N SER A 373 27.91 1.55 -2.11
CA SER A 373 27.02 0.44 -2.35
C SER A 373 25.83 0.52 -1.40
N GLY A 374 24.67 0.14 -1.89
CA GLY A 374 23.43 0.05 -1.12
C GLY A 374 22.59 -1.15 -1.54
N ILE A 375 21.71 -1.56 -0.64
CA ILE A 375 20.76 -2.63 -0.89
C ILE A 375 19.36 -2.23 -0.40
N VAL A 376 18.37 -2.64 -1.17
CA VAL A 376 16.96 -2.62 -0.80
C VAL A 376 16.48 -4.07 -0.90
N ASP A 377 16.44 -4.73 0.25
CA ASP A 377 16.00 -6.10 0.42
C ASP A 377 14.50 -6.17 0.77
N ARG A 378 13.96 -7.38 0.90
CA ARG A 378 12.54 -7.59 1.26
C ARG A 378 12.11 -6.81 2.51
N SER A 379 12.95 -6.72 3.54
CA SER A 379 12.62 -6.01 4.77
C SER A 379 12.58 -4.50 4.59
N ASN A 380 13.46 -3.97 3.73
CA ASN A 380 13.49 -2.56 3.36
C ASN A 380 12.19 -2.15 2.64
N TRP A 381 11.65 -3.00 1.76
CA TRP A 381 10.36 -2.76 1.10
C TRP A 381 9.21 -2.65 2.11
N THR A 382 9.10 -3.59 3.05
CA THR A 382 8.09 -3.52 4.12
C THR A 382 8.31 -2.32 5.04
N ARG A 383 9.57 -1.96 5.33
CA ARG A 383 9.91 -0.77 6.11
C ARG A 383 9.66 0.54 5.36
N TYR A 384 9.69 0.54 4.05
CA TYR A 384 9.43 1.72 3.23
C TYR A 384 7.93 1.86 2.93
N PHE A 385 7.36 0.87 2.24
CA PHE A 385 5.97 0.87 1.78
C PHE A 385 4.98 0.46 2.88
N GLY A 386 5.45 -0.05 4.02
CA GLY A 386 4.58 -0.46 5.12
C GLY A 386 3.57 -1.51 4.66
N PRO A 387 2.27 -1.34 4.97
CA PRO A 387 1.23 -2.26 4.54
C PRO A 387 0.97 -2.25 3.03
N TYR A 388 1.51 -1.27 2.29
CA TYR A 388 1.38 -1.18 0.83
C TYR A 388 2.46 -1.97 0.09
N ALA A 389 3.41 -2.57 0.81
CA ALA A 389 4.51 -3.32 0.23
C ALA A 389 4.00 -4.45 -0.66
N SER A 390 2.94 -5.17 -0.26
CA SER A 390 2.37 -6.25 -1.07
C SER A 390 1.95 -5.76 -2.46
N ARG A 391 1.33 -4.59 -2.59
CA ARG A 391 0.96 -4.01 -3.90
C ARG A 391 2.16 -3.60 -4.75
N ALA A 392 3.20 -3.03 -4.13
CA ALA A 392 4.47 -2.76 -4.83
C ALA A 392 5.18 -4.06 -5.25
N PHE A 393 4.98 -5.13 -4.49
CA PHE A 393 5.67 -6.41 -4.62
C PHE A 393 4.92 -7.41 -5.50
N VAL A 394 3.62 -7.24 -5.75
CA VAL A 394 2.83 -8.13 -6.64
C VAL A 394 3.34 -8.10 -8.07
N PHE A 395 3.63 -6.92 -8.62
CA PHE A 395 4.28 -6.84 -9.93
C PHE A 395 5.69 -7.44 -9.93
N ALA A 396 6.39 -7.41 -8.79
CA ALA A 396 7.73 -7.97 -8.64
C ALA A 396 7.74 -9.50 -8.45
N ILE A 397 6.77 -10.09 -7.73
CA ILE A 397 6.64 -11.54 -7.51
C ILE A 397 5.97 -12.22 -8.70
N VAL A 398 4.83 -11.69 -9.16
CA VAL A 398 4.02 -12.31 -10.24
C VAL A 398 4.65 -12.07 -11.60
N GLY A 399 5.45 -11.00 -11.71
CA GLY A 399 5.91 -10.49 -12.98
C GLY A 399 4.81 -9.71 -13.70
N ALA A 400 5.18 -9.13 -14.84
CA ALA A 400 4.24 -8.51 -15.75
C ALA A 400 3.18 -9.53 -16.21
N LEU A 401 1.93 -9.08 -16.33
CA LEU A 401 0.81 -9.90 -16.76
C LEU A 401 1.07 -10.41 -18.18
N ASP A 402 0.92 -11.72 -18.42
CA ASP A 402 1.13 -12.29 -19.75
C ASP A 402 -0.07 -11.96 -20.66
N ILE A 403 0.15 -11.16 -21.70
CA ILE A 403 -0.96 -10.69 -22.56
C ILE A 403 -1.64 -11.84 -23.32
N ASN A 404 -0.94 -12.94 -23.59
CA ASN A 404 -1.48 -14.08 -24.32
C ASN A 404 -2.31 -14.99 -23.40
N LEU A 405 -1.88 -15.13 -22.15
CA LEU A 405 -2.50 -16.07 -21.20
C LEU A 405 -3.49 -15.42 -20.23
N ALA A 406 -3.38 -14.11 -19.99
CA ALA A 406 -4.13 -13.45 -18.92
C ALA A 406 -5.65 -13.53 -19.11
N PRO A 407 -6.39 -14.08 -18.14
CA PRO A 407 -7.85 -14.02 -18.18
C PRO A 407 -8.39 -12.59 -18.25
N ARG A 408 -9.55 -12.41 -18.88
CA ARG A 408 -10.25 -11.11 -19.03
C ARG A 408 -10.27 -10.28 -17.74
N LYS A 409 -10.54 -10.92 -16.60
CA LYS A 409 -10.59 -10.28 -15.28
C LYS A 409 -9.28 -9.60 -14.87
N TYR A 410 -8.12 -10.12 -15.29
CA TYR A 410 -6.81 -9.52 -14.99
C TYR A 410 -6.46 -8.41 -15.97
N LEU A 411 -6.86 -8.53 -17.24
CA LEU A 411 -6.69 -7.46 -18.23
C LEU A 411 -7.41 -6.19 -17.77
N LYS A 412 -8.67 -6.33 -17.31
CA LYS A 412 -9.47 -5.24 -16.73
C LYS A 412 -8.93 -4.67 -15.42
N GLY A 413 -8.03 -5.40 -14.75
CA GLY A 413 -7.35 -4.90 -13.56
C GLY A 413 -6.22 -3.93 -13.91
N MET A 414 -5.85 -3.81 -15.18
CA MET A 414 -4.83 -2.88 -15.64
C MET A 414 -5.42 -1.52 -15.99
N GLU A 415 -4.78 -0.47 -15.49
CA GLU A 415 -5.13 0.90 -15.83
C GLU A 415 -4.90 1.18 -17.31
N GLY A 416 -5.89 1.83 -17.94
CA GLY A 416 -5.91 2.09 -19.38
C GLY A 416 -6.47 0.95 -20.22
N ILE A 417 -6.98 -0.12 -19.60
CA ILE A 417 -7.73 -1.19 -20.27
C ILE A 417 -9.17 -1.20 -19.74
N ASP A 418 -10.11 -0.73 -20.55
CA ASP A 418 -11.54 -0.84 -20.29
C ASP A 418 -12.12 -2.17 -20.82
N ASP A 419 -13.45 -2.35 -20.73
CA ASP A 419 -14.12 -3.55 -21.23
C ASP A 419 -13.89 -3.81 -22.72
N LYS A 420 -13.90 -2.75 -23.55
CA LYS A 420 -13.65 -2.84 -24.99
C LYS A 420 -12.19 -3.20 -25.28
N GLU A 421 -11.24 -2.56 -24.60
CA GLU A 421 -9.82 -2.88 -24.82
C GLU A 421 -9.50 -4.31 -24.36
N ALA A 422 -10.06 -4.76 -23.23
CA ALA A 422 -9.88 -6.14 -22.76
C ALA A 422 -10.46 -7.16 -23.76
N ASP A 423 -11.65 -6.90 -24.28
CA ASP A 423 -12.28 -7.75 -25.29
C ASP A 423 -11.50 -7.75 -26.60
N PHE A 424 -10.98 -6.59 -27.01
CA PHE A 424 -10.16 -6.45 -28.20
C PHE A 424 -8.84 -7.23 -28.09
N ILE A 425 -8.15 -7.15 -26.94
CA ILE A 425 -6.94 -7.94 -26.66
C ILE A 425 -7.23 -9.44 -26.76
N ILE A 426 -8.33 -9.90 -26.14
CA ILE A 426 -8.72 -11.31 -26.19
C ILE A 426 -9.07 -11.75 -27.61
N GLN A 427 -9.82 -10.92 -28.33
CA GLN A 427 -10.20 -11.21 -29.70
C GLN A 427 -8.97 -11.34 -30.60
N GLU A 428 -8.02 -10.42 -30.48
CA GLU A 428 -6.79 -10.44 -31.27
C GLU A 428 -5.93 -11.66 -30.93
N ARG A 429 -5.60 -11.90 -29.66
CA ARG A 429 -4.75 -13.04 -29.29
C ARG A 429 -5.38 -14.40 -29.62
N THR A 430 -6.71 -14.49 -29.67
CA THR A 430 -7.43 -15.72 -30.06
C THR A 430 -7.28 -16.02 -31.56
N LYS A 431 -7.08 -14.99 -32.40
CA LYS A 431 -6.76 -15.19 -33.82
C LYS A 431 -5.36 -15.77 -33.98
N ARG A 432 -4.41 -15.20 -33.25
CA ARG A 432 -3.01 -15.61 -33.14
C ARG A 432 -2.42 -14.91 -31.92
N GLU A 433 -1.64 -15.64 -31.14
CA GLU A 433 -0.86 -15.07 -30.04
C GLU A 433 0.01 -13.90 -30.51
N PHE A 434 0.31 -12.97 -29.63
CA PHE A 434 1.26 -11.90 -29.92
C PHE A 434 2.68 -12.44 -29.83
N ASP A 435 3.45 -12.27 -30.89
CA ASP A 435 4.81 -12.84 -31.01
C ASP A 435 5.89 -11.87 -30.50
N SER A 436 5.59 -10.58 -30.41
CA SER A 436 6.49 -9.56 -29.89
C SER A 436 5.72 -8.32 -29.42
N TYR A 437 6.44 -7.39 -28.80
CA TYR A 437 5.90 -6.08 -28.45
C TYR A 437 5.43 -5.30 -29.69
N GLU A 438 6.22 -5.31 -30.76
CA GLU A 438 5.90 -4.63 -32.01
C GLU A 438 4.66 -5.24 -32.68
N ASP A 439 4.50 -6.57 -32.63
CA ASP A 439 3.30 -7.27 -33.11
C ASP A 439 2.06 -6.84 -32.32
N ALA A 440 2.19 -6.73 -30.99
CA ALA A 440 1.12 -6.23 -30.14
C ALA A 440 0.76 -4.77 -30.47
N VAL A 441 1.73 -3.87 -30.59
CA VAL A 441 1.48 -2.45 -30.94
C VAL A 441 0.84 -2.33 -32.32
N GLN A 442 1.26 -3.14 -33.30
CA GLN A 442 0.72 -3.09 -34.65
C GLN A 442 -0.74 -3.55 -34.75
N ARG A 443 -1.11 -4.54 -33.93
CA ARG A 443 -2.43 -5.18 -33.94
C ARG A 443 -3.41 -4.52 -32.97
N LEU A 444 -2.91 -4.05 -31.83
CA LEU A 444 -3.69 -3.39 -30.78
C LEU A 444 -3.61 -1.86 -30.89
N ARG A 445 -3.90 -1.32 -32.09
CA ARG A 445 -3.73 0.11 -32.39
C ARG A 445 -4.59 1.04 -31.52
N ASP A 446 -5.69 0.51 -31.00
CA ASP A 446 -6.63 1.24 -30.15
C ASP A 446 -6.26 1.15 -28.66
N VAL A 447 -5.23 0.35 -28.32
CA VAL A 447 -4.71 0.25 -26.95
C VAL A 447 -3.48 1.14 -26.84
N ASP A 448 -3.43 1.96 -25.79
CA ASP A 448 -2.30 2.86 -25.54
C ASP A 448 -0.99 2.07 -25.42
N GLU A 449 0.01 2.48 -26.20
CA GLU A 449 1.32 1.84 -26.28
C GLU A 449 2.02 1.75 -24.90
N THR A 450 1.80 2.75 -24.03
CA THR A 450 2.36 2.77 -22.67
C THR A 450 1.73 1.73 -21.75
N VAL A 451 0.51 1.27 -22.07
CA VAL A 451 -0.15 0.15 -21.38
C VAL A 451 0.43 -1.16 -21.89
N LEU A 452 0.69 -1.27 -23.19
CA LEU A 452 1.30 -2.46 -23.79
C LEU A 452 2.69 -2.77 -23.22
N LYS A 453 3.48 -1.74 -22.89
CA LYS A 453 4.81 -1.87 -22.25
C LYS A 453 4.77 -2.56 -20.87
N ARG A 454 3.58 -2.69 -20.27
CA ARG A 454 3.39 -3.28 -18.93
C ARG A 454 3.10 -4.77 -18.97
N PHE A 455 2.77 -5.32 -20.13
CA PHE A 455 2.54 -6.75 -20.29
C PHE A 455 3.86 -7.50 -20.49
N LYS A 456 3.87 -8.75 -20.03
CA LYS A 456 4.83 -9.73 -20.48
C LYS A 456 4.41 -10.17 -21.89
N LEU A 457 5.30 -9.95 -22.83
CA LEU A 457 5.19 -10.38 -24.22
C LEU A 457 6.33 -11.36 -24.52
N PRO A 458 6.14 -12.31 -25.46
CA PRO A 458 7.24 -13.11 -25.94
C PRO A 458 8.35 -12.20 -26.45
N GLN A 459 9.58 -12.44 -26.02
CA GLN A 459 10.75 -11.81 -26.63
C GLN A 459 11.03 -12.58 -27.91
N THR A 460 11.20 -11.86 -29.03
CA THR A 460 11.70 -12.43 -30.27
C THR A 460 13.03 -13.14 -29.99
N ALA A 461 13.10 -14.41 -30.37
CA ALA A 461 14.29 -15.26 -30.22
C ALA A 461 15.47 -14.76 -31.04
#